data_AF-A0AAE6YYI4-F1
#
_entry.id   AF-A0AAE6YYI4-F1
#
_cell.length_a   1.000
_cell.length_b   1.000
_cell.length_c   1.000
_cell.angle_alpha   90.00
_cell.angle_beta   90.00
_cell.angle_gamma   90.00
#
_symmetry.space_group_name_H-M   'P 1'
#
loop_
_entity.id
_entity.type
_entity.pdbx_description
1 polymer ?
#
loop_
_entity_poly.entity_id
_entity_poly.type
_entity_poly.pdbx_seq_one_letter_code
_entity_poly.pdbx_strand_id
1 'polypeptide(L)'
;MVNVQPPPAYQRISGVDWRHIFVVGDLHGCYPLLMAALEQAGFDTGCDLLVSVGDVIDRGPQSLACLDLLQQPWCRAVRGNHEQMALDALNDASRIALWRANGGDWFFRLEEQQQELARHGLLQAAQWPYVIDIETTTQRTVVAHADYPADGYQFDQPLAWAQVLWNRQRLRQAMAGVGKPIVGADAFLFGHTPLRTLLTFGNIHYIDTGAVFGGELTLYCVQRDGKACGGK
;
A
#
# COMPACT_ATOMS: atom_id res chain seq x y z
N MET A 1 18.65 14.64 13.73
CA MET A 1 17.61 14.71 12.68
C MET A 1 18.14 13.97 11.48
N VAL A 2 17.49 12.90 11.04
CA VAL A 2 17.87 12.22 9.80
C VAL A 2 17.35 13.09 8.67
N ASN A 3 18.25 13.66 7.86
CA ASN A 3 17.89 14.51 6.73
C ASN A 3 17.45 13.62 5.56
N VAL A 4 16.25 13.06 5.68
CA VAL A 4 15.63 12.22 4.66
C VAL A 4 14.96 13.16 3.65
N GLN A 5 15.37 13.09 2.38
CA GLN A 5 14.68 13.80 1.29
C GLN A 5 13.18 13.45 1.35
N PRO A 6 12.27 14.42 1.14
CA PRO A 6 10.84 14.11 1.10
C PRO A 6 10.58 13.04 0.03
N PRO A 7 9.69 12.07 0.29
CA PRO A 7 9.38 11.03 -0.69
C PRO A 7 8.91 11.67 -2.00
N PRO A 8 9.15 11.02 -3.16
CA PRO A 8 8.43 11.40 -4.37
C PRO A 8 6.93 11.29 -4.10
N ALA A 9 6.15 12.32 -4.38
CA ALA A 9 4.71 12.28 -4.13
C ALA A 9 4.02 11.18 -4.97
N TYR A 10 4.49 10.98 -6.19
CA TYR A 10 4.01 9.98 -7.14
C TYR A 10 5.16 9.10 -7.64
N GLN A 11 4.82 7.87 -8.00
CA GLN A 11 5.68 6.99 -8.79
C GLN A 11 4.89 6.45 -9.98
N ARG A 12 5.46 6.54 -11.18
CA ARG A 12 4.91 5.87 -12.37
C ARG A 12 5.54 4.49 -12.55
N ILE A 13 4.71 3.52 -12.92
CA ILE A 13 5.08 2.16 -13.25
C ILE A 13 4.59 1.87 -14.66
N SER A 14 5.50 1.43 -15.55
CA SER A 14 5.11 0.97 -16.87
C SER A 14 4.78 -0.51 -16.82
N GLY A 15 3.58 -0.87 -17.29
CA GLY A 15 3.10 -2.25 -17.29
C GLY A 15 3.85 -3.16 -18.26
N VAL A 16 4.52 -2.60 -19.27
CA VAL A 16 5.30 -3.36 -20.27
C VAL A 16 6.52 -4.05 -19.68
N ASP A 17 6.99 -3.61 -18.52
CA ASP A 17 8.15 -4.20 -17.84
C ASP A 17 7.79 -5.50 -17.10
N TRP A 18 6.50 -5.83 -16.99
CA TRP A 18 6.00 -6.90 -16.13
C TRP A 18 5.03 -7.82 -16.87
N ARG A 19 5.01 -9.09 -16.48
CA ARG A 19 4.09 -10.10 -17.02
C ARG A 19 2.74 -9.98 -16.31
N HIS A 20 2.73 -10.10 -14.99
CA HIS A 20 1.55 -9.83 -14.18
C HIS A 20 1.80 -8.68 -13.21
N ILE A 21 0.76 -7.91 -12.93
CA ILE A 21 0.78 -6.88 -11.90
C ILE A 21 -0.38 -7.11 -10.96
N PHE A 22 -0.07 -7.29 -9.69
CA PHE A 22 -1.05 -7.45 -8.63
C PHE A 22 -0.97 -6.28 -7.64
N VAL A 23 -2.13 -5.86 -7.14
CA VAL A 23 -2.25 -4.90 -6.06
C VAL A 23 -2.83 -5.62 -4.84
N VAL A 24 -2.13 -5.58 -3.72
CA VAL A 24 -2.57 -6.20 -2.47
C VAL A 24 -3.12 -5.16 -1.50
N GLY A 25 -4.17 -5.54 -0.76
CA GLY A 25 -4.72 -4.76 0.35
C GLY A 25 -3.77 -4.67 1.56
N ASP A 26 -4.27 -4.06 2.64
CA ASP A 26 -3.55 -3.85 3.89
C ASP A 26 -2.98 -5.16 4.44
N LEU A 27 -1.66 -5.22 4.64
CA LEU A 27 -0.97 -6.44 5.05
C LEU A 27 -0.97 -6.60 6.56
N HIS A 28 -0.71 -5.53 7.31
CA HIS A 28 -0.66 -5.53 8.77
C HIS A 28 0.11 -6.73 9.36
N GLY A 29 1.30 -7.02 8.85
CA GLY A 29 2.12 -8.15 9.32
C GLY A 29 1.56 -9.54 9.01
N CYS A 30 0.60 -9.69 8.09
CA CYS A 30 0.06 -10.97 7.62
C CYS A 30 0.92 -11.62 6.53
N TYR A 31 2.23 -11.70 6.75
CA TYR A 31 3.19 -12.26 5.79
C TYR A 31 2.82 -13.67 5.27
N PRO A 32 2.41 -14.65 6.09
CA PRO A 32 2.05 -15.97 5.59
C PRO A 32 0.84 -15.96 4.65
N LEU A 33 -0.13 -15.06 4.88
CA LEU A 33 -1.29 -14.91 4.00
C LEU A 33 -0.88 -14.34 2.65
N LEU A 34 0.04 -13.37 2.64
CA LEU A 34 0.58 -12.83 1.41
C LEU A 34 1.31 -13.89 0.59
N MET A 35 2.22 -14.65 1.22
CA MET A 35 2.97 -15.69 0.51
C MET A 35 2.04 -16.76 -0.06
N ALA A 36 1.02 -17.19 0.69
CA ALA A 36 0.02 -18.13 0.20
C ALA A 36 -0.81 -17.57 -0.96
N ALA A 37 -1.21 -16.30 -0.91
CA ALA A 37 -1.94 -15.66 -1.99
C ALA A 37 -1.11 -15.53 -3.28
N LEU A 38 0.18 -15.19 -3.16
CA LEU A 38 1.11 -15.12 -4.28
C LEU A 38 1.35 -16.51 -4.90
N GLU A 39 1.52 -17.53 -4.07
CA GLU A 39 1.66 -18.92 -4.53
C GLU A 39 0.42 -19.39 -5.30
N GLN A 40 -0.78 -19.15 -4.74
CA GLN A 40 -2.05 -19.50 -5.38
C GLN A 40 -2.27 -18.76 -6.71
N ALA A 41 -1.76 -17.53 -6.81
CA ALA A 41 -1.82 -16.74 -8.04
C ALA A 41 -0.77 -17.16 -9.09
N GLY A 42 0.15 -18.07 -8.76
CA GLY A 42 1.26 -18.45 -9.63
C GLY A 42 2.26 -17.30 -9.86
N PHE A 43 2.44 -16.44 -8.85
CA PHE A 43 3.30 -15.27 -8.93
C PHE A 43 4.77 -15.65 -9.15
N ASP A 44 5.41 -15.04 -10.14
CA ASP A 44 6.82 -15.23 -10.48
C ASP A 44 7.61 -13.96 -10.17
N THR A 45 8.45 -14.02 -9.13
CA THR A 45 9.29 -12.90 -8.69
C THR A 45 10.30 -12.42 -9.75
N GLY A 46 10.55 -13.20 -10.80
CA GLY A 46 11.44 -12.83 -11.90
C GLY A 46 10.78 -11.95 -12.97
N CYS A 47 9.45 -11.92 -13.06
CA CYS A 47 8.76 -11.16 -14.11
C CYS A 47 7.41 -10.54 -13.71
N ASP A 48 6.91 -10.78 -12.49
CA ASP A 48 5.68 -10.19 -11.98
C ASP A 48 5.97 -9.08 -10.96
N LEU A 49 4.98 -8.20 -10.77
CA LEU A 49 5.05 -7.08 -9.84
C LEU A 49 3.93 -7.17 -8.80
N LEU A 50 4.32 -6.98 -7.54
CA LEU A 50 3.40 -6.77 -6.44
C LEU A 50 3.41 -5.28 -6.03
N VAL A 51 2.25 -4.67 -5.93
CA VAL A 51 2.04 -3.31 -5.43
C VAL A 51 1.19 -3.35 -4.17
N SER A 52 1.66 -2.81 -3.06
CA SER A 52 0.90 -2.70 -1.81
C SER A 52 0.20 -1.35 -1.69
N VAL A 53 -1.02 -1.34 -1.15
CA VAL A 53 -1.76 -0.12 -0.74
C VAL A 53 -1.23 0.51 0.56
N GLY A 54 -0.14 0.00 1.14
CA GLY A 54 0.41 0.46 2.41
C GLY A 54 -0.14 -0.33 3.61
N ASP A 55 0.07 0.20 4.82
CA ASP A 55 -0.31 -0.45 6.09
C ASP A 55 0.26 -1.87 6.16
N VAL A 56 1.57 -1.91 6.04
CA VAL A 56 2.41 -3.10 5.96
C VAL A 56 2.69 -3.65 7.36
N ILE A 57 2.85 -2.73 8.31
CA ILE A 57 3.17 -3.02 9.71
C ILE A 57 1.96 -2.91 10.62
N ASP A 58 2.22 -3.16 11.91
CA ASP A 58 1.29 -3.08 13.03
C ASP A 58 0.20 -4.15 12.98
N ARG A 59 -0.47 -4.31 14.13
CA ARG A 59 -1.58 -5.25 14.40
C ARG A 59 -1.19 -6.73 14.33
N GLY A 60 -0.70 -7.22 13.19
CA GLY A 60 -0.35 -8.62 13.01
C GLY A 60 1.09 -8.95 13.41
N PRO A 61 1.43 -10.25 13.43
CA PRO A 61 2.62 -10.75 14.13
C PRO A 61 3.93 -10.55 13.36
N GLN A 62 3.92 -10.42 12.03
CA GLN A 62 5.13 -10.48 11.20
C GLN A 62 5.42 -9.16 10.48
N SER A 63 5.24 -8.02 11.17
CA SER A 63 5.51 -6.67 10.63
C SER A 63 6.93 -6.54 10.05
N LEU A 64 7.95 -7.07 10.75
CA LEU A 64 9.34 -7.02 10.27
C LEU A 64 9.54 -7.81 8.96
N ALA A 65 8.92 -8.99 8.83
CA ALA A 65 9.02 -9.79 7.61
C ALA A 65 8.30 -9.12 6.43
N CYS A 66 7.16 -8.48 6.67
CA CYS A 66 6.47 -7.70 5.64
C CYS A 66 7.30 -6.49 5.18
N LEU A 67 7.94 -5.76 6.11
CA LEU A 67 8.86 -4.67 5.76
C LEU A 67 10.06 -5.14 4.94
N ASP A 68 10.63 -6.29 5.29
CA ASP A 68 11.76 -6.87 4.55
C ASP A 68 11.35 -7.31 3.13
N LEU A 69 10.21 -7.97 3.00
CA LEU A 69 9.68 -8.42 1.70
C LEU A 69 9.44 -7.26 0.72
N LEU A 70 8.93 -6.12 1.20
CA LEU A 70 8.64 -4.99 0.31
C LEU A 70 9.88 -4.22 -0.14
N GLN A 71 11.08 -4.62 0.30
CA GLN A 71 12.35 -4.14 -0.26
C GLN A 71 12.79 -4.92 -1.50
N GLN A 72 12.10 -6.01 -1.85
CA GLN A 72 12.44 -6.82 -3.02
C GLN A 72 12.19 -6.05 -4.34
N PRO A 73 12.98 -6.28 -5.41
CA PRO A 73 12.86 -5.53 -6.67
C PRO A 73 11.49 -5.65 -7.36
N TRP A 74 10.76 -6.74 -7.11
CA TRP A 74 9.42 -7.04 -7.62
C TRP A 74 8.29 -6.48 -6.73
N CYS A 75 8.62 -5.74 -5.67
CA CYS A 75 7.67 -5.10 -4.78
C CYS A 75 7.65 -3.57 -4.94
N ARG A 76 6.47 -2.97 -4.88
CA ARG A 76 6.27 -1.53 -4.69
C ARG A 76 5.21 -1.33 -3.61
N ALA A 77 5.20 -0.17 -2.98
CA ALA A 77 4.18 0.18 -1.99
C ALA A 77 3.92 1.68 -2.00
N VAL A 78 2.68 2.07 -1.78
CA VAL A 78 2.37 3.43 -1.31
C VAL A 78 2.51 3.48 0.21
N ARG A 79 2.79 4.67 0.75
CA ARG A 79 2.82 4.87 2.20
C ARG A 79 1.44 4.74 2.81
N GLY A 80 1.30 3.88 3.83
CA GLY A 80 0.12 3.80 4.69
C GLY A 80 0.19 4.75 5.89
N ASN A 81 -0.95 4.89 6.58
CA ASN A 81 -1.00 5.74 7.76
C ASN A 81 -0.28 5.11 8.97
N HIS A 82 -0.14 3.78 9.00
CA HIS A 82 0.63 3.09 10.03
C HIS A 82 2.14 3.31 9.86
N GLU A 83 2.66 3.28 8.63
CA GLU A 83 4.05 3.68 8.37
C GLU A 83 4.28 5.14 8.75
N GLN A 84 3.33 6.05 8.46
CA GLN A 84 3.46 7.45 8.83
C GLN A 84 3.48 7.64 10.37
N MET A 85 2.61 6.95 11.12
CA MET A 85 2.64 7.00 12.59
C MET A 85 3.96 6.48 13.18
N ALA A 86 4.50 5.40 12.61
CA ALA A 86 5.78 4.86 13.02
C ALA A 86 6.91 5.88 12.77
N LEU A 87 6.97 6.46 11.58
CA LEU A 87 7.95 7.49 11.22
C LEU A 87 7.87 8.71 12.13
N ASP A 88 6.66 9.20 12.42
CA ASP A 88 6.44 10.30 13.35
C ASP A 88 6.97 9.97 14.75
N ALA A 89 6.72 8.75 15.23
CA ALA A 89 7.22 8.25 16.53
C ALA A 89 8.74 8.06 16.59
N LEU A 90 9.37 7.69 15.48
CA LEU A 90 10.85 7.61 15.40
C LEU A 90 11.51 8.99 15.43
N ASN A 91 10.80 10.03 14.96
CA ASN A 91 11.30 11.40 14.95
C ASN A 91 10.95 12.19 16.22
N ASP A 92 9.80 11.90 16.83
CA ASP A 92 9.28 12.57 18.02
C ASP A 92 8.74 11.55 19.03
N ALA A 93 9.45 11.38 20.15
CA ALA A 93 9.09 10.42 21.19
C ALA A 93 7.70 10.67 21.79
N SER A 94 7.15 11.89 21.71
CA SER A 94 5.79 12.19 22.18
C SER A 94 4.71 11.47 21.36
N ARG A 95 5.03 11.04 20.13
CA ARG A 95 4.14 10.31 19.22
C ARG A 95 4.15 8.80 19.44
N ILE A 96 5.09 8.26 20.24
CA ILE A 96 5.19 6.82 20.52
C ILE A 96 3.90 6.26 21.12
N ALA A 97 3.27 6.98 22.05
CA ALA A 97 2.04 6.53 22.68
C ALA A 97 0.89 6.34 21.66
N LEU A 98 0.79 7.25 20.69
CA LEU A 98 -0.20 7.18 19.62
C LEU A 98 0.05 5.96 18.71
N TRP A 99 1.30 5.74 18.30
CA TRP A 99 1.65 4.59 17.46
C TRP A 99 1.38 3.26 18.17
N ARG A 100 1.80 3.12 19.44
CA ARG A 100 1.51 1.91 20.25
C ARG A 100 0.01 1.65 20.39
N ALA A 101 -0.78 2.69 20.62
CA ALA A 101 -2.25 2.57 20.69
C ALA A 101 -2.89 2.08 19.39
N ASN A 102 -2.19 2.20 18.26
CA ASN A 102 -2.62 1.70 16.94
C ASN A 102 -1.87 0.43 16.50
N GLY A 103 -1.24 -0.29 17.44
CA GLY A 103 -0.63 -1.59 17.15
C GLY A 103 0.88 -1.57 16.92
N GLY A 104 1.55 -0.43 17.11
CA GLY A 104 3.01 -0.26 16.99
C GLY A 104 3.86 -0.93 18.07
N ASP A 105 3.24 -1.64 19.03
CA ASP A 105 3.96 -2.27 20.14
C ASP A 105 4.97 -3.33 19.69
N TRP A 106 4.76 -3.94 18.51
CA TRP A 106 5.65 -4.96 17.95
C TRP A 106 7.11 -4.49 17.88
N PHE A 107 7.36 -3.24 17.50
CA PHE A 107 8.69 -2.68 17.34
C PHE A 107 9.48 -2.65 18.66
N PHE A 108 8.78 -2.40 19.77
CA PHE A 108 9.40 -2.29 21.10
C PHE A 108 9.58 -3.63 21.79
N ARG A 109 9.02 -4.71 21.24
CA ARG A 109 9.21 -6.08 21.70
C ARG A 109 10.33 -6.80 20.95
N LEU A 110 10.89 -6.19 19.92
CA LEU A 110 12.02 -6.72 19.17
C LEU A 110 13.30 -6.65 20.01
N GLU A 111 14.22 -7.58 19.73
CA GLU A 111 15.60 -7.46 20.19
C GLU A 111 16.31 -6.30 19.48
N GLU A 112 17.39 -5.78 20.07
CA GLU A 112 18.09 -4.58 19.59
C GLU A 112 18.47 -4.67 18.10
N GLN A 113 19.03 -5.81 17.66
CA GLN A 113 19.41 -6.02 16.27
C GLN A 113 18.20 -5.98 15.32
N GLN A 114 17.08 -6.60 15.73
CA GLN A 114 15.85 -6.61 14.94
C GLN A 114 15.18 -5.23 14.92
N GLN A 115 15.28 -4.48 16.01
CA GLN A 115 14.79 -3.12 16.10
C GLN A 115 15.55 -2.19 15.14
N GLU A 116 16.86 -2.39 14.97
CA GLU A 116 17.64 -1.63 13.99
C GLU A 116 17.26 -1.99 12.54
N LEU A 117 17.01 -3.28 12.26
CA LEU A 117 16.47 -3.70 10.96
C LEU A 117 15.10 -3.07 10.68
N ALA A 118 14.20 -3.07 11.67
CA ALA A 118 12.90 -2.44 11.57
C ALA A 118 13.01 -0.93 11.33
N ARG A 119 13.94 -0.25 12.03
CA ARG A 119 14.23 1.17 11.82
C ARG A 119 14.72 1.43 10.40
N HIS A 120 15.62 0.61 9.88
CA HIS A 120 16.08 0.71 8.50
C HIS A 120 14.92 0.57 7.52
N GLY A 121 14.11 -0.48 7.65
CA GLY A 121 12.93 -0.70 6.80
C GLY A 121 11.93 0.45 6.85
N LEU A 122 11.67 1.02 8.03
CA LEU A 122 10.84 2.21 8.20
C LEU A 122 11.43 3.43 7.47
N LEU A 123 12.74 3.66 7.58
CA LEU A 123 13.41 4.74 6.84
C LEU A 123 13.34 4.54 5.32
N GLN A 124 13.35 3.30 4.83
CA GLN A 124 13.07 3.02 3.41
C GLN A 124 11.60 3.31 3.06
N ALA A 125 10.65 2.97 3.93
CA ALA A 125 9.24 3.33 3.77
C ALA A 125 9.01 4.86 3.79
N ALA A 126 9.91 5.62 4.41
CA ALA A 126 9.94 7.09 4.32
C ALA A 126 10.23 7.60 2.89
N GLN A 127 10.62 6.73 1.96
CA GLN A 127 10.80 7.05 0.53
C GLN A 127 9.69 6.47 -0.35
N TRP A 128 8.74 5.71 0.21
CA TRP A 128 7.58 5.26 -0.55
C TRP A 128 6.70 6.43 -0.97
N PRO A 129 6.18 6.41 -2.22
CA PRO A 129 5.30 7.45 -2.71
C PRO A 129 3.94 7.42 -2.01
N TYR A 130 3.20 8.52 -2.12
CA TYR A 130 1.80 8.54 -1.67
C TYR A 130 0.86 7.96 -2.73
N VAL A 131 1.25 8.04 -4.00
CA VAL A 131 0.46 7.59 -5.14
C VAL A 131 1.33 6.80 -6.11
N ILE A 132 0.83 5.66 -6.57
CA ILE A 132 1.42 4.91 -7.68
C ILE A 132 0.47 4.99 -8.89
N ASP A 133 1.01 5.38 -10.04
CA ASP A 133 0.36 5.40 -11.35
C ASP A 133 0.87 4.21 -12.16
N ILE A 134 0.02 3.20 -12.35
CA ILE A 134 0.32 2.02 -13.15
C ILE A 134 -0.31 2.20 -14.54
N GLU A 135 0.54 2.32 -15.55
CA GLU A 135 0.12 2.46 -16.95
C GLU A 135 0.42 1.18 -17.71
N THR A 136 -0.61 0.39 -18.00
CA THR A 136 -0.53 -0.77 -18.89
C THR A 136 -0.87 -0.36 -20.32
N THR A 137 -0.80 -1.30 -21.26
CA THR A 137 -1.23 -1.05 -22.66
C THR A 137 -2.71 -0.79 -22.81
N THR A 138 -3.54 -1.16 -21.82
CA THR A 138 -5.00 -1.11 -21.91
C THR A 138 -5.66 -0.25 -20.84
N GLN A 139 -4.99 0.02 -19.73
CA GLN A 139 -5.57 0.73 -18.59
C GLN A 139 -4.54 1.54 -17.82
N ARG A 140 -5.01 2.65 -17.24
CA ARG A 140 -4.32 3.40 -16.21
C ARG A 140 -4.99 3.14 -14.86
N THR A 141 -4.20 2.68 -13.90
CA THR A 141 -4.65 2.34 -12.56
C THR A 141 -3.89 3.15 -11.52
N VAL A 142 -4.62 3.83 -10.64
CA VAL A 142 -4.05 4.67 -9.59
C VAL A 142 -4.19 3.96 -8.25
N VAL A 143 -3.09 3.82 -7.52
CA VAL A 143 -3.06 3.22 -6.19
C VAL A 143 -2.71 4.29 -5.18
N ALA A 144 -3.49 4.39 -4.11
CA ALA A 144 -3.19 5.22 -2.94
C ALA A 144 -3.69 4.51 -1.68
N HIS A 145 -3.29 4.97 -0.51
CA HIS A 145 -3.64 4.25 0.71
C HIS A 145 -5.13 4.37 1.08
N ALA A 146 -5.62 5.58 1.40
CA ALA A 146 -7.00 5.76 1.87
C ALA A 146 -7.93 6.40 0.84
N ASP A 147 -7.43 7.41 0.13
CA ASP A 147 -8.21 8.16 -0.84
C ASP A 147 -7.31 8.93 -1.83
N TYR A 148 -7.93 9.35 -2.94
CA TYR A 148 -7.39 10.37 -3.82
C TYR A 148 -8.29 11.61 -3.70
N PRO A 149 -7.90 12.66 -2.93
CA PRO A 149 -8.78 13.75 -2.51
C PRO A 149 -8.98 14.82 -3.60
N ALA A 150 -9.36 14.37 -4.80
CA ALA A 150 -9.70 15.18 -5.94
C ALA A 150 -10.80 14.51 -6.77
N ASP A 151 -11.42 15.29 -7.65
CA ASP A 151 -12.44 14.79 -8.60
C ASP A 151 -11.85 14.24 -9.89
N GLY A 152 -10.63 14.68 -10.23
CA GLY A 152 -9.89 14.24 -11.40
C GLY A 152 -8.44 13.95 -11.05
N TYR A 153 -7.91 12.89 -11.64
CA TYR A 153 -6.53 12.50 -11.56
C TYR A 153 -5.66 13.25 -12.56
N GLN A 154 -4.54 13.73 -12.06
CA GLN A 154 -3.42 14.21 -12.84
C GLN A 154 -2.12 13.81 -12.12
N PHE A 155 -1.16 13.29 -12.89
CA PHE A 155 0.14 12.92 -12.35
C PHE A 155 0.84 14.15 -11.75
N ASP A 156 1.46 13.97 -10.58
CA ASP A 156 2.11 15.03 -9.80
C ASP A 156 1.20 16.18 -9.36
N GLN A 157 -0.13 16.04 -9.42
CA GLN A 157 -0.98 17.08 -8.87
C GLN A 157 -0.81 17.17 -7.34
N PRO A 158 -0.70 18.38 -6.77
CA PRO A 158 -0.65 18.56 -5.33
C PRO A 158 -1.92 18.04 -4.66
N LEU A 159 -1.77 17.23 -3.61
CA LEU A 159 -2.88 16.72 -2.82
C LEU A 159 -2.69 17.06 -1.35
N ALA A 160 -3.81 17.05 -0.61
CA ALA A 160 -3.76 17.05 0.84
C ALA A 160 -3.28 15.66 1.32
N TRP A 161 -1.99 15.48 1.56
CA TRP A 161 -1.40 14.18 1.94
C TRP A 161 -2.05 13.54 3.17
N ALA A 162 -2.49 14.36 4.14
CA ALA A 162 -3.26 13.86 5.28
C ALA A 162 -4.57 13.17 4.84
N GLN A 163 -5.23 13.64 3.79
CA GLN A 163 -6.42 12.97 3.26
C GLN A 163 -6.06 11.70 2.49
N VAL A 164 -4.95 11.68 1.76
CA VAL A 164 -4.46 10.47 1.07
C VAL A 164 -4.21 9.32 2.05
N LEU A 165 -3.76 9.64 3.26
CA LEU A 165 -3.47 8.66 4.31
C LEU A 165 -4.67 8.34 5.22
N TRP A 166 -5.57 9.28 5.48
CA TRP A 166 -6.54 9.15 6.59
C TRP A 166 -8.01 9.32 6.19
N ASN A 167 -8.30 9.71 4.95
CA ASN A 167 -9.67 10.04 4.59
C ASN A 167 -10.53 8.78 4.49
N ARG A 168 -11.66 8.79 5.19
CA ARG A 168 -12.70 7.74 5.11
C ARG A 168 -14.01 8.25 4.54
N GLN A 169 -14.10 9.55 4.22
CA GLN A 169 -15.36 10.17 3.82
C GLN A 169 -15.89 9.58 2.51
N ARG A 170 -15.03 9.41 1.50
CA ARG A 170 -15.44 8.87 0.19
C ARG A 170 -15.97 7.45 0.31
N LEU A 171 -15.30 6.59 1.08
CA LEU A 171 -15.78 5.23 1.35
C LEU A 171 -17.13 5.24 2.07
N ARG A 172 -17.30 6.06 3.12
CA ARG A 172 -18.58 6.17 3.83
C ARG A 172 -19.72 6.59 2.90
N GLN A 173 -19.46 7.51 1.98
CA GLN A 173 -20.43 7.92 0.97
C GLN A 173 -20.73 6.75 0.00
N ALA A 174 -19.70 6.07 -0.50
CA ALA A 174 -19.85 4.92 -1.39
C ALA A 174 -20.69 3.79 -0.75
N MET A 175 -20.46 3.49 0.54
CA MET A 175 -21.26 2.51 1.31
C MET A 175 -22.72 2.94 1.48
N ALA A 176 -23.00 4.25 1.43
CA ALA A 176 -24.36 4.80 1.43
C ALA A 176 -24.96 4.90 0.01
N GLY A 177 -24.27 4.40 -1.02
CA GLY A 177 -24.70 4.51 -2.42
C GLY A 177 -24.54 5.90 -3.01
N VAL A 178 -23.77 6.78 -2.37
CA VAL A 178 -23.54 8.18 -2.79
C VAL A 178 -22.09 8.34 -3.23
N GLY A 179 -21.89 9.00 -4.38
CA GLY A 179 -20.55 9.31 -4.84
C GLY A 179 -20.48 9.48 -6.34
N LYS A 180 -19.28 9.70 -6.84
CA LYS A 180 -18.97 9.76 -8.27
C LYS A 180 -17.61 9.11 -8.52
N PRO A 181 -17.40 8.55 -9.73
CA PRO A 181 -16.07 8.12 -10.14
C PRO A 181 -15.08 9.30 -10.12
N ILE A 182 -13.79 8.99 -10.04
CA ILE A 182 -12.72 9.97 -10.21
C ILE A 182 -12.29 9.92 -11.68
N VAL A 183 -12.29 11.05 -12.37
CA VAL A 183 -11.91 11.08 -13.80
C VAL A 183 -10.39 11.00 -13.97
N GLY A 184 -9.90 10.68 -15.16
CA GLY A 184 -8.46 10.75 -15.50
C GLY A 184 -7.66 9.44 -15.32
N ALA A 185 -8.27 8.40 -14.76
CA ALA A 185 -7.75 7.03 -14.77
C ALA A 185 -8.90 6.03 -14.83
N ASP A 186 -8.61 4.81 -15.28
CA ASP A 186 -9.62 3.76 -15.47
C ASP A 186 -10.02 3.08 -14.16
N ALA A 187 -9.10 3.04 -13.18
CA ALA A 187 -9.34 2.45 -11.86
C ALA A 187 -8.55 3.15 -10.75
N PHE A 188 -9.12 3.17 -9.55
CA PHE A 188 -8.50 3.63 -8.32
C PHE A 188 -8.58 2.52 -7.27
N LEU A 189 -7.46 2.11 -6.69
CA LEU A 189 -7.42 1.07 -5.67
C LEU A 189 -6.93 1.66 -4.34
N PHE A 190 -7.74 1.45 -3.30
CA PHE A 190 -7.51 1.94 -1.95
C PHE A 190 -7.64 0.81 -0.91
N GLY A 191 -6.93 0.98 0.20
CA GLY A 191 -6.98 0.14 1.40
C GLY A 191 -7.63 0.85 2.59
N HIS A 192 -6.93 0.86 3.73
CA HIS A 192 -7.12 1.70 4.92
C HIS A 192 -8.33 1.41 5.83
N THR A 193 -9.49 1.08 5.24
CA THR A 193 -10.70 0.81 6.01
C THR A 193 -11.16 -0.62 5.76
N PRO A 194 -11.07 -1.48 6.79
CA PRO A 194 -11.40 -2.90 6.63
C PRO A 194 -12.85 -3.10 6.24
N LEU A 195 -13.06 -3.86 5.17
CA LEU A 195 -14.36 -4.30 4.69
C LEU A 195 -14.46 -5.82 4.79
N ARG A 196 -15.69 -6.36 4.89
CA ARG A 196 -15.89 -7.81 4.89
C ARG A 196 -15.63 -8.44 3.51
N THR A 197 -15.86 -7.66 2.47
CA THR A 197 -15.70 -8.05 1.07
C THR A 197 -15.24 -6.82 0.30
N LEU A 198 -14.61 -7.02 -0.86
CA LEU A 198 -14.25 -5.95 -1.78
C LEU A 198 -15.48 -5.08 -2.10
N LEU A 199 -15.32 -3.77 -2.05
CA LEU A 199 -16.35 -2.81 -2.45
C LEU A 199 -15.88 -2.04 -3.68
N THR A 200 -16.72 -1.99 -4.72
CA THR A 200 -16.51 -1.15 -5.89
C THR A 200 -17.61 -0.09 -5.98
N PHE A 201 -17.22 1.16 -6.22
CA PHE A 201 -18.13 2.25 -6.52
C PHE A 201 -17.61 3.05 -7.72
N GLY A 202 -18.30 2.94 -8.87
CA GLY A 202 -17.79 3.50 -10.12
C GLY A 202 -16.46 2.83 -10.50
N ASN A 203 -15.40 3.62 -10.65
CA ASN A 203 -14.04 3.15 -10.92
C ASN A 203 -13.13 3.09 -9.67
N ILE A 204 -13.73 3.08 -8.48
CA ILE A 204 -13.01 3.06 -7.20
C ILE A 204 -13.21 1.71 -6.54
N HIS A 205 -12.12 1.06 -6.16
CA HIS A 205 -12.09 -0.26 -5.55
C HIS A 205 -11.42 -0.18 -4.18
N TYR A 206 -12.14 -0.60 -3.15
CA TYR A 206 -11.64 -0.73 -1.79
C TYR A 206 -11.30 -2.19 -1.54
N ILE A 207 -10.01 -2.48 -1.40
CA ILE A 207 -9.46 -3.84 -1.38
C ILE A 207 -8.94 -4.26 -0.01
N ASP A 208 -8.99 -3.40 1.00
CA ASP A 208 -8.79 -3.83 2.39
C ASP A 208 -9.96 -4.71 2.83
N THR A 209 -9.70 -6.00 2.90
CA THR A 209 -10.66 -7.04 3.28
C THR A 209 -10.41 -7.57 4.71
N GLY A 210 -9.61 -6.82 5.48
CA GLY A 210 -9.42 -7.07 6.90
C GLY A 210 -8.65 -8.36 7.21
N ALA A 211 -7.62 -8.69 6.43
CA ALA A 211 -6.82 -9.91 6.60
C ALA A 211 -6.36 -10.14 8.04
N VAL A 212 -5.84 -9.10 8.70
CA VAL A 212 -5.38 -9.17 10.10
C VAL A 212 -6.49 -9.39 11.12
N PHE A 213 -7.74 -9.12 10.75
CA PHE A 213 -8.93 -9.33 11.57
C PHE A 213 -9.63 -10.66 11.30
N GLY A 214 -8.99 -11.56 10.54
CA GLY A 214 -9.55 -12.85 10.14
C GLY A 214 -10.39 -12.81 8.86
N GLY A 215 -10.34 -11.69 8.13
CA GLY A 215 -10.84 -11.61 6.76
C GLY A 215 -9.87 -12.21 5.75
N GLU A 216 -10.19 -12.08 4.46
CA GLU A 216 -9.31 -12.50 3.38
C GLU A 216 -8.24 -11.44 3.11
N LEU A 217 -7.10 -11.86 2.54
CA LEU A 217 -6.14 -10.92 1.97
C LEU A 217 -6.41 -10.79 0.48
N THR A 218 -7.03 -9.68 0.08
CA THR A 218 -7.33 -9.43 -1.34
C THR A 218 -6.05 -9.17 -2.13
N LEU A 219 -5.87 -9.96 -3.20
CA LEU A 219 -4.87 -9.77 -4.24
C LEU A 219 -5.59 -9.44 -5.57
N TYR A 220 -5.64 -8.15 -5.90
CA TYR A 220 -6.31 -7.64 -7.09
C TYR A 220 -5.38 -7.70 -8.31
N CYS A 221 -5.82 -8.30 -9.41
CA CYS A 221 -5.01 -8.41 -10.62
C CYS A 221 -5.26 -7.22 -11.56
N VAL A 222 -4.23 -6.39 -11.79
CA VAL A 222 -4.28 -5.20 -12.66
C VAL A 222 -3.81 -5.53 -14.08
N GLN A 223 -2.89 -6.49 -14.23
CA GLN A 223 -2.43 -6.96 -15.54
C GLN A 223 -2.21 -8.47 -15.51
N ARG A 224 -2.69 -9.16 -16.56
CA ARG A 224 -2.37 -10.56 -16.87
C ARG A 224 -1.69 -10.65 -18.23
N ASP A 225 -0.81 -11.64 -18.36
CA ASP A 225 -0.12 -12.01 -19.60
C ASP A 225 0.49 -10.82 -20.36
N GLY A 226 0.97 -9.82 -19.63
CA GLY A 226 1.77 -8.75 -20.17
C GLY A 226 3.02 -9.31 -20.85
N LYS A 227 3.43 -8.69 -21.96
CA LYS A 227 4.71 -9.00 -22.55
C LYS A 227 5.80 -8.38 -21.67
N ALA A 228 6.20 -9.06 -20.61
CA ALA A 228 7.42 -8.67 -19.90
C ALA A 228 8.54 -8.59 -20.95
N CYS A 229 9.09 -7.41 -21.17
CA CYS A 229 10.29 -7.28 -21.98
C CYS A 229 11.39 -8.07 -21.25
N GLY A 230 11.65 -9.29 -21.75
CA GLY A 230 12.55 -10.25 -21.14
C GLY A 230 13.85 -9.61 -20.69
N GLY A 231 14.22 -9.88 -19.44
CA GLY A 231 15.51 -9.50 -18.90
C GLY A 231 16.64 -10.07 -19.76
N LYS A 232 17.64 -9.21 -19.97
CA LYS A 232 18.98 -9.59 -20.43
C LYS A 232 19.59 -10.67 -19.55
#